data_AF-A0A061N8C9-F1
#
_entry.id   AF-A0A061N8C9-F1
#
_cell.length_a   1.000
_cell.length_b   1.000
_cell.length_c   1.000
_cell.angle_alpha   90.00
_cell.angle_beta   90.00
_cell.angle_gamma   90.00
#
_symmetry.space_group_name_H-M   'P 1'
#
loop_
_entity.id
_entity.type
_entity.pdbx_description
1 polymer ?
#
loop_
_entity_poly.entity_id
_entity_poly.type
_entity_poly.pdbx_seq_one_letter_code
_entity_poly.pdbx_strand_id
1 'polypeptide(L)' 'MIDQVFIETEESKRTGLYDEILQEIHDQAVYLPISYTSTIAVYHEGISDVEFAPIPYEFQLEKVKKNAPDA' A
#
# COMPACT_ATOMS: atom_id res chain seq x y z
N MET A 1 8.03 -17.63 15.52
CA MET A 1 7.57 -17.95 14.15
C MET A 1 7.58 -16.67 13.31
N ILE A 2 6.79 -15.64 13.65
CA ILE A 2 6.89 -14.31 13.00
C ILE A 2 8.22 -13.61 13.32
N ASP A 3 8.69 -13.65 14.57
CA ASP A 3 9.94 -12.98 14.98
C ASP A 3 11.17 -13.44 14.18
N GLN A 4 11.15 -14.69 13.69
CA GLN A 4 12.27 -15.25 12.91
C GLN A 4 12.38 -14.59 11.54
N VAL A 5 11.26 -14.21 10.92
CA VAL A 5 11.25 -13.52 9.62
C VAL A 5 11.97 -12.19 9.69
N PHE A 6 11.87 -11.48 10.83
CA PHE A 6 12.49 -10.16 11.00
C PHE A 6 14.00 -10.21 11.20
N ILE A 7 14.56 -11.33 11.64
CA ILE A 7 16.00 -11.48 11.88
C ILE A 7 16.72 -12.34 10.82
N GLU A 8 15.96 -13.02 9.95
CA GLU A 8 16.52 -13.85 8.88
C GLU A 8 17.13 -12.98 7.76
N THR A 9 18.41 -13.24 7.47
CA THR A 9 19.20 -12.46 6.51
C THR A 9 19.21 -13.09 5.12
N GLU A 10 18.98 -14.41 5.03
CA GLU A 10 18.94 -15.13 3.76
C GLU A 10 17.54 -15.02 3.12
N GLU A 11 17.49 -14.53 1.88
CA GLU A 11 16.24 -14.18 1.21
C GLU A 11 15.35 -15.39 0.91
N SER A 12 15.94 -16.51 0.49
CA SER A 12 15.17 -17.73 0.19
C SER A 12 14.49 -18.25 1.45
N LYS A 13 15.22 -18.37 2.56
CA LYS A 13 14.65 -18.72 3.87
C LYS A 13 13.58 -17.74 4.33
N ARG A 14 13.84 -16.43 4.26
CA ARG A 14 12.86 -15.41 4.69
C ARG A 14 11.56 -15.49 3.86
N THR A 15 11.67 -15.78 2.57
CA THR A 15 10.52 -15.97 1.68
C THR A 15 9.72 -17.21 2.07
N GLY A 16 10.40 -18.35 2.29
CA GLY A 16 9.73 -19.58 2.74
C GLY A 16 9.02 -19.42 4.09
N LEU A 17 9.59 -18.63 5.02
CA LEU A 17 8.94 -18.32 6.29
C LEU A 17 7.68 -17.45 6.11
N TYR A 18 7.71 -16.45 5.21
CA TYR A 18 6.52 -15.67 4.88
C TYR A 18 5.42 -16.54 4.27
N ASP A 19 5.78 -17.42 3.33
CA ASP A 19 4.84 -18.34 2.69
C ASP A 19 4.16 -19.24 3.74
N GLU A 20 4.94 -19.84 4.64
CA GLU A 20 4.40 -20.71 5.72
C GLU A 20 3.40 -19.94 6.61
N ILE A 21 3.75 -18.72 7.04
CA ILE A 21 2.89 -17.92 7.92
C ILE A 21 1.58 -17.53 7.23
N LEU A 22 1.67 -17.02 5.99
CA LEU A 22 0.48 -16.57 5.25
C LEU A 22 -0.40 -17.74 4.82
N GLN A 23 0.20 -18.88 4.47
CA GLN A 23 -0.51 -20.10 4.13
C GLN A 23 -1.28 -20.64 5.34
N GLU A 24 -0.69 -20.68 6.53
CA GLU A 24 -1.40 -21.14 7.74
C GLU A 24 -2.60 -20.23 8.06
N ILE A 25 -2.43 -18.91 7.96
CA ILE A 25 -3.52 -17.94 8.14
C ILE A 25 -4.65 -18.18 7.13
N HIS A 26 -4.30 -18.53 5.88
CA HIS A 26 -5.25 -18.82 4.81
C HIS A 26 -5.98 -20.15 5.06
N ASP A 27 -5.25 -21.23 5.31
CA ASP A 27 -5.78 -22.59 5.44
C ASP A 27 -6.66 -22.76 6.68
N GLN A 28 -6.34 -22.05 7.77
CA GLN A 28 -7.17 -22.03 8.98
C GLN A 28 -8.38 -21.07 8.86
N ALA A 29 -8.58 -20.43 7.71
CA ALA A 29 -9.69 -19.52 7.42
C ALA A 29 -9.85 -18.40 8.48
N VAL A 30 -8.74 -17.85 8.96
CA VAL A 30 -8.72 -16.80 10.01
C VAL A 30 -9.39 -15.51 9.53
N TYR A 31 -9.32 -15.22 8.23
CA TYR A 31 -9.93 -14.05 7.61
C TYR A 31 -10.89 -14.45 6.49
N LEU A 32 -11.87 -13.57 6.23
CA LEU A 32 -12.67 -13.57 5.01
C LEU A 32 -12.30 -12.33 4.18
N PRO A 33 -11.34 -12.42 3.24
CA PRO A 33 -10.98 -11.30 2.39
C PRO A 33 -12.16 -10.90 1.49
N ILE A 34 -12.60 -9.65 1.57
CA ILE A 34 -13.75 -9.16 0.78
C ILE A 34 -13.28 -8.50 -0.52
N SER A 35 -12.41 -7.50 -0.43
CA SER A 35 -11.92 -6.75 -1.58
C SER A 35 -10.66 -5.98 -1.25
N TYR A 36 -9.80 -5.78 -2.25
CA TYR A 36 -8.73 -4.78 -2.19
C TYR A 36 -9.29 -3.41 -2.57
N THR A 37 -9.09 -2.41 -1.71
CA THR A 37 -9.55 -1.03 -1.94
C THR A 37 -8.46 -0.17 -2.58
N SER A 38 -8.86 0.82 -3.38
CA SER A 38 -7.95 1.81 -3.95
C SER A 38 -8.17 3.19 -3.33
N THR A 39 -7.12 4.00 -3.30
CA THR A 39 -7.24 5.42 -2.95
C THR A 39 -7.96 6.16 -4.07
N ILE A 40 -8.95 6.98 -3.71
CA ILE A 40 -9.74 7.76 -4.66
C ILE A 40 -9.43 9.24 -4.45
N ALA A 41 -9.15 9.96 -5.53
CA ALA A 41 -8.94 11.40 -5.52
C ALA A 41 -9.99 12.08 -6.41
N VAL A 42 -10.63 13.13 -5.88
CA VAL A 42 -11.57 14.00 -6.61
C VAL A 42 -11.17 15.44 -6.33
N TYR A 43 -10.90 16.21 -7.38
CA TYR A 43 -10.45 17.59 -7.26
C TYR A 43 -11.03 18.45 -8.40
N HIS A 44 -11.07 19.77 -8.18
CA HIS A 44 -11.56 20.73 -9.16
C HIS A 44 -10.62 20.79 -10.37
N GLU A 45 -11.15 21.03 -11.59
CA GLU A 45 -10.34 21.11 -12.83
C GLU A 45 -9.21 22.16 -12.77
N GLY A 46 -9.39 23.17 -11.92
CA GLY A 46 -8.37 24.16 -11.59
C GLY A 46 -7.21 23.66 -10.72
N ILE A 47 -7.11 22.35 -10.45
CA ILE A 47 -6.04 21.72 -9.66
C ILE A 47 -5.32 20.70 -10.55
N SER A 48 -3.99 20.71 -10.50
CA SER A 48 -3.10 19.78 -11.21
C SER A 48 -2.07 19.17 -10.27
N ASP A 49 -1.32 18.19 -10.78
CA ASP A 49 -0.22 17.51 -10.09
C ASP A 49 -0.62 16.81 -8.78
N VAL A 50 -1.85 16.28 -8.75
CA VAL A 50 -2.32 15.39 -7.67
C VAL A 50 -1.80 13.98 -7.92
N GLU A 51 -0.88 13.52 -7.08
CA GLU A 51 -0.27 12.18 -7.16
C GLU A 51 -0.61 11.33 -5.92
N PHE A 52 -0.64 10.01 -6.10
CA PHE A 52 -0.75 9.07 -4.98
C PHE A 52 0.64 8.82 -4.38
N ALA A 53 0.75 8.97 -3.05
CA ALA A 53 1.99 8.71 -2.35
C ALA A 53 2.36 7.21 -2.36
N PRO A 54 3.66 6.87 -2.31
CA PRO A 54 4.12 5.48 -2.23
C PRO A 54 3.78 4.83 -0.89
N ILE A 55 3.64 5.63 0.17
CA ILE A 55 3.19 5.19 1.49
C ILE A 55 1.68 5.45 1.58
N PRO A 56 0.86 4.41 1.86
CA PRO A 56 -0.57 4.59 2.06
C PRO A 56 -0.87 5.61 3.17
N TYR A 57 -1.96 6.36 3.04
CA TYR A 57 -2.39 7.40 3.97
C TYR A 57 -1.49 8.65 4.05
N GLU A 58 -0.49 8.77 3.18
CA GLU A 58 0.23 10.03 2.95
C GLU A 58 -0.34 10.79 1.74
N PHE A 59 -0.32 12.12 1.81
CA PHE A 59 -0.75 12.99 0.71
C PHE A 59 0.29 14.08 0.44
N GLN A 60 0.75 14.17 -0.80
CA GLN A 60 1.85 15.05 -1.24
C GLN A 60 1.33 16.43 -1.65
N LEU A 61 0.82 17.20 -0.67
CA LEU A 61 0.27 18.54 -0.89
C LEU A 61 1.26 19.49 -1.55
N GLU A 62 2.55 19.32 -1.28
CA GLU A 62 3.64 20.13 -1.82
C GLU A 62 3.77 20.04 -3.34
N LYS A 63 3.25 18.98 -3.97
CA LYS A 63 3.25 18.81 -5.42
C LYS A 63 2.03 19.42 -6.10
N VAL A 64 0.94 19.59 -5.35
CA VAL A 64 -0.34 20.04 -5.89
C VAL A 64 -0.25 21.49 -6.33
N LYS A 65 -0.70 21.78 -7.56
CA LYS A 65 -0.70 23.13 -8.13
C LYS A 65 -2.10 23.59 -8.46
N LYS A 66 -2.33 24.90 -8.30
CA LYS A 66 -3.50 25.57 -8.83
C LYS A 66 -3.22 25.97 -10.28
N ASN A 67 -4.02 25.48 -11.22
CA ASN A 67 -4.00 25.95 -12.60
C ASN A 67 -4.40 27.43 -12.60
N ALA A 68 -3.65 28.27 -13.31
CA ALA A 68 -4.06 29.65 -13.54
C ALA A 68 -5.41 29.65 -14.27
N PRO A 69 -6.33 30.59 -13.98
CA PRO A 69 -7.55 30.70 -14.77
C PRO A 69 -7.17 30.95 -16.22
N ASP A 70 -7.75 30.19 -17.14
CA ASP A 70 -7.62 30.40 -18.58
C ASP A 70 -7.83 31.90 -18.89
N ALA A 71 -6.85 32.48 -19.60
CA ALA A 71 -6.94 33.82 -20.19
C ALA A 71 -7.65 33.74 -21.54
#